data_AF-A0A323THW4-F1
#
_entry.id   AF-A0A323THW4-F1
#
_cell.length_a   1.000
_cell.length_b   1.000
_cell.length_c   1.000
_cell.angle_alpha   90.00
_cell.angle_beta   90.00
_cell.angle_gamma   90.00
#
_symmetry.space_group_name_H-M   'P 1'
#
loop_
_entity.id
_entity.type
_entity.pdbx_description
1 polymer ?
#
loop_
_entity_poly.entity_id
_entity_poly.type
_entity_poly.pdbx_seq_one_letter_code
_entity_poly.pdbx_strand_id
1 'polypeptide(L)'
;MAVAFIYDSRLGIPVPELKKPWEDLDPQNQSEILAKWEEVRGDIPDRIKIIEESINELQAQLYRESDFNRSCQINSDIAELASIINDLWIWYRTGDDVHVTARY
;
A
#
# COMPACT_ATOMS: atom_id res chain seq x y z
N MET A 1 21.80 -11.11 0.09
CA MET A 1 20.37 -10.76 -0.11
C MET A 1 20.32 -9.50 -0.95
N ALA A 2 19.87 -9.63 -2.20
CA ALA A 2 19.87 -8.54 -3.16
C ALA A 2 18.68 -7.56 -3.01
N VAL A 3 17.68 -7.93 -2.21
CA VAL A 3 16.47 -7.16 -1.92
C VAL A 3 16.14 -7.23 -0.43
N ALA A 4 15.72 -6.10 0.13
CA ALA A 4 15.12 -6.04 1.46
C ALA A 4 13.63 -5.75 1.31
N PHE A 5 12.80 -6.38 2.13
CA PHE A 5 11.40 -5.98 2.26
C PHE A 5 11.30 -5.12 3.51
N ILE A 6 11.00 -3.83 3.33
CA ILE A 6 10.94 -2.86 4.41
C ILE A 6 9.49 -2.58 4.71
N TYR A 7 9.13 -2.62 5.99
CA TYR A 7 7.78 -2.29 6.40
C TYR A 7 7.49 -0.82 6.16
N ASP A 8 6.53 -0.54 5.27
CA ASP A 8 6.01 0.80 5.05
C ASP A 8 4.92 1.06 6.08
N SER A 9 5.19 1.95 7.04
CA SER A 9 4.25 2.29 8.11
C SER A 9 2.96 2.94 7.63
N ARG A 10 2.98 3.62 6.47
CA ARG A 10 1.79 4.26 5.88
C ARG A 10 0.90 3.20 5.24
N LEU A 11 1.48 2.30 4.44
CA LEU A 11 0.72 1.22 3.78
C LEU A 11 0.32 0.11 4.76
N GLY A 12 1.15 -0.12 5.77
CA GLY A 12 0.99 -1.19 6.74
C GLY A 12 1.46 -2.56 6.23
N ILE A 13 2.28 -2.60 5.19
CA ILE A 13 2.81 -3.83 4.57
C ILE A 13 4.32 -3.72 4.30
N PRO A 14 5.05 -4.84 4.20
CA PRO A 14 6.40 -4.84 3.65
C PRO A 14 6.42 -4.50 2.16
N VAL A 15 7.31 -3.63 1.71
CA VAL A 15 7.48 -3.25 0.30
C VAL A 15 8.89 -3.64 -0.15
N PRO A 16 9.08 -4.18 -1.37
CA PRO A 16 10.40 -4.55 -1.87
C PRO A 16 11.25 -3.30 -2.15
N GLU A 17 12.43 -3.25 -1.54
CA GLU A 17 13.50 -2.29 -1.82
C GLU A 17 14.65 -3.01 -2.54
N LEU A 18 14.81 -2.71 -3.83
CA LEU A 18 15.88 -3.28 -4.65
C LEU A 18 17.18 -2.51 -4.42
N LYS A 19 18.26 -3.20 -4.04
CA LYS A 19 19.60 -2.57 -3.88
C LYS A 19 20.32 -2.33 -5.21
N LYS A 20 19.81 -2.93 -6.28
CA LYS A 20 20.33 -2.85 -7.66
C LYS A 20 19.14 -2.88 -8.62
N PRO A 21 19.29 -2.39 -9.86
CA PRO A 21 18.28 -2.56 -10.91
C PRO A 21 17.82 -4.01 -11.02
N TRP A 22 16.53 -4.22 -11.30
CA TRP A 22 15.93 -5.56 -11.45
C TRP A 22 16.69 -6.41 -12.47
N GLU A 23 17.08 -5.81 -13.59
CA GLU A 23 17.80 -6.45 -14.70
C GLU A 23 19.21 -6.94 -14.32
N ASP A 24 19.80 -6.35 -13.27
CA ASP A 24 21.13 -6.72 -12.78
C ASP A 24 21.09 -7.87 -11.74
N LEU A 25 19.88 -8.34 -11.39
CA LEU A 25 19.68 -9.48 -10.50
C LEU A 25 19.75 -10.78 -11.30
N ASP A 26 20.40 -11.80 -10.73
CA ASP A 26 20.34 -13.13 -11.28
C ASP A 26 18.92 -13.72 -11.23
N PRO A 27 18.56 -14.62 -12.16
CA PRO A 27 17.21 -15.16 -12.25
C PRO A 27 16.71 -15.85 -10.97
N GLN A 28 17.62 -16.45 -10.20
CA GLN A 28 17.28 -17.11 -8.94
C GLN A 28 16.81 -16.08 -7.91
N ASN A 29 17.58 -15.01 -7.71
CA ASN A 29 17.16 -13.91 -6.83
C ASN A 29 15.85 -13.26 -7.32
N GLN A 30 15.70 -12.99 -8.63
CA GLN A 30 14.45 -12.46 -9.18
C GLN A 30 13.24 -13.33 -8.82
N SER A 31 13.35 -14.65 -9.00
CA SER A 31 12.27 -15.58 -8.68
C SER A 31 11.94 -15.60 -7.18
N GLU A 32 12.95 -15.58 -6.31
CA GLU A 32 12.75 -15.51 -4.85
C GLU A 32 12.06 -14.23 -4.41
N ILE A 33 12.41 -13.09 -5.04
CA ILE A 33 11.79 -11.79 -4.76
C ILE A 33 10.33 -11.78 -5.22
N LEU A 34 10.04 -12.31 -6.42
CA LEU A 34 8.67 -12.40 -6.94
C LEU A 34 7.79 -13.27 -6.03
N ALA A 35 8.28 -14.45 -5.64
CA ALA A 35 7.53 -15.36 -4.77
C ALA A 35 7.19 -14.71 -3.42
N LYS A 36 8.16 -14.04 -2.80
CA LYS A 36 7.92 -13.31 -1.56
C LYS A 36 7.00 -12.10 -1.75
N TRP A 37 7.10 -11.43 -2.89
CA TRP A 37 6.23 -10.29 -3.18
C TRP A 37 4.78 -10.73 -3.42
N GLU A 38 4.56 -11.88 -4.07
CA GLU A 38 3.23 -12.49 -4.21
C GLU A 38 2.59 -12.80 -2.85
N GLU A 39 3.36 -13.36 -1.91
CA GLU A 39 2.90 -13.60 -0.54
C GLU A 39 2.41 -12.30 0.12
N VAL A 40 3.23 -11.25 0.09
CA VAL A 40 2.87 -9.96 0.70
C VAL A 40 1.70 -9.29 -0.03
N ARG A 41 1.62 -9.39 -1.36
CA ARG A 41 0.48 -8.84 -2.11
C ARG A 41 -0.82 -9.56 -1.80
N GLY A 42 -0.76 -10.83 -1.40
CA GLY A 42 -1.91 -11.59 -0.93
C GLY A 42 -2.61 -10.94 0.27
N ASP A 43 -1.87 -10.21 1.10
CA ASP A 43 -2.41 -9.53 2.30
C ASP A 43 -3.01 -8.14 2.00
N ILE A 44 -2.76 -7.58 0.81
CA ILE A 44 -3.23 -6.24 0.45
C ILE A 44 -4.76 -6.11 0.49
N PRO A 45 -5.56 -7.05 -0.05
CA PRO A 45 -7.02 -6.97 0.03
C PRO A 45 -7.55 -6.91 1.47
N ASP A 46 -6.97 -7.71 2.38
CA ASP A 46 -7.35 -7.68 3.80
C ASP A 46 -6.97 -6.35 4.45
N ARG A 47 -5.80 -5.79 4.11
CA ARG A 47 -5.39 -4.47 4.58
C ARG A 47 -6.33 -3.37 4.10
N ILE A 48 -6.75 -3.40 2.83
CA ILE A 48 -7.71 -2.45 2.26
C ILE A 48 -9.03 -2.51 3.03
N LYS A 49 -9.55 -3.71 3.29
CA LYS A 49 -10.81 -3.90 4.03
C LYS A 49 -10.78 -3.27 5.42
N ILE A 50 -9.68 -3.43 6.16
CA ILE A 50 -9.49 -2.80 7.49
C ILE A 50 -9.54 -1.26 7.39
N ILE A 51 -8.94 -0.70 6.34
CA ILE A 51 -8.95 0.75 6.11
C ILE A 51 -10.36 1.23 5.72
N GLU A 52 -11.08 0.48 4.88
CA GLU A 52 -12.46 0.76 4.51
C GLU A 52 -13.40 0.76 5.72
N GLU A 53 -13.22 -0.18 6.65
CA GLU A 53 -13.94 -0.20 7.94
C GLU A 53 -13.68 1.08 8.74
N SER A 54 -12.42 1.53 8.82
CA SER A 54 -12.05 2.78 9.49
C SER A 54 -12.66 4.02 8.81
N ILE A 55 -12.68 4.05 7.46
CA ILE A 55 -13.34 5.12 6.69
C ILE A 55 -14.83 5.16 6.99
N ASN A 56 -15.50 4.01 7.03
CA ASN A 56 -16.94 3.92 7.31
C ASN A 56 -17.27 4.46 8.72
N GLU A 57 -16.44 4.16 9.72
CA GLU A 57 -16.59 4.70 11.07
C GLU A 57 -16.42 6.23 11.10
N LEU A 58 -15.42 6.77 10.41
CA LEU A 58 -15.18 8.21 10.30
C LEU A 58 -16.31 8.91 9.55
N GLN A 59 -16.83 8.31 8.47
CA GLN A 59 -17.98 8.84 7.73
C GLN A 59 -19.24 8.87 8.61
N ALA A 60 -19.47 7.85 9.44
CA ALA A 60 -20.59 7.82 10.38
C ALA A 60 -20.46 8.91 11.46
N GLN A 61 -19.23 9.21 11.92
CA GLN A 61 -18.96 10.32 12.83
C GLN A 61 -19.21 11.66 12.14
N LEU A 62 -18.68 11.86 10.92
CA LEU A 62 -18.88 13.07 10.12
C LEU A 62 -20.36 13.37 9.90
N TYR A 63 -21.18 12.35 9.63
CA TYR A 63 -22.61 12.51 9.41
C TYR A 63 -23.35 13.13 10.61
N ARG A 64 -22.84 12.92 11.83
CA ARG A 64 -23.43 13.43 13.07
C ARG A 64 -22.70 14.69 13.58
N GLU A 65 -21.63 15.08 12.92
CA GLU A 65 -20.80 16.21 13.33
C GLU A 65 -21.44 17.53 12.87
N SER A 66 -21.42 18.52 13.76
CA SER A 66 -21.97 19.87 13.52
C SER A 66 -20.90 20.95 13.59
N ASP A 67 -19.74 20.66 14.18
CA ASP A 67 -18.59 21.54 14.17
C ASP A 67 -17.87 21.47 12.82
N PHE A 68 -17.74 22.61 12.16
CA PHE A 68 -17.12 22.72 10.85
C PHE A 68 -15.63 22.32 10.87
N ASN A 69 -14.88 22.77 11.87
CA ASN A 69 -13.45 22.45 11.97
C ASN A 69 -13.26 20.96 12.20
N ARG A 70 -14.09 20.35 13.04
CA ARG A 70 -14.07 18.91 13.29
C ARG A 70 -14.44 18.11 12.04
N SER A 71 -15.44 18.59 11.29
CA SER A 71 -15.84 18.01 10.01
C SER A 71 -14.71 18.05 8.98
N CYS A 72 -13.96 19.17 8.90
CA CYS A 72 -12.78 19.28 8.05
C CYS A 72 -11.66 18.30 8.45
N GLN A 73 -11.41 18.12 9.76
CA GLN A 73 -10.43 17.15 10.25
C GLN A 73 -10.82 15.73 9.84
N ILE A 74 -12.05 15.31 10.13
CA ILE A 74 -12.53 13.97 9.79
C ILE A 74 -12.47 13.73 8.27
N ASN A 75 -12.84 14.72 7.46
CA ASN A 75 -12.71 14.63 6.00
C ASN A 75 -11.24 14.47 5.54
N SER A 76 -10.31 15.18 6.18
CA SER A 76 -8.88 15.04 5.90
C SER A 76 -8.38 13.65 6.24
N ASP A 77 -8.83 13.09 7.38
CA ASP A 77 -8.46 11.73 7.80
C ASP A 77 -9.01 10.68 6.81
N ILE A 78 -10.26 10.83 6.37
CA ILE A 78 -10.87 9.96 5.34
C ILE A 78 -10.08 10.06 4.03
N ALA A 79 -9.69 11.26 3.59
CA ALA A 79 -8.94 11.46 2.37
C ALA A 79 -7.55 10.81 2.42
N GLU A 80 -6.87 10.88 3.57
CA GLU A 80 -5.59 10.23 3.79
C GLU A 80 -5.72 8.70 3.73
N LEU A 81 -6.73 8.12 4.40
CA LEU A 81 -7.01 6.69 4.34
C LEU A 81 -7.34 6.22 2.91
N ALA A 82 -8.12 7.00 2.17
CA ALA A 82 -8.43 6.73 0.77
C ALA A 82 -7.18 6.80 -0.13
N SER A 83 -6.25 7.71 0.17
CA SER A 83 -4.95 7.77 -0.52
C SER A 83 -4.14 6.49 -0.28
N ILE A 84 -4.13 5.96 0.95
CA ILE A 84 -3.45 4.71 1.28
C ILE A 84 -4.08 3.54 0.51
N ILE A 85 -5.41 3.44 0.45
CA ILE A 85 -6.11 2.42 -0.36
C ILE A 85 -5.68 2.49 -1.83
N ASN A 86 -5.59 3.69 -2.40
CA ASN A 86 -5.15 3.86 -3.78
C ASN A 86 -3.71 3.37 -3.99
N ASP A 87 -2.79 3.70 -3.08
CA ASP A 87 -1.40 3.26 -3.14
C ASP A 87 -1.29 1.72 -3.02
N LEU A 88 -2.08 1.11 -2.14
CA LEU A 88 -2.20 -0.34 -2.00
C LEU A 88 -2.70 -1.00 -3.30
N TRP A 89 -3.70 -0.42 -3.96
CA TRP A 89 -4.17 -0.91 -5.27
C TRP A 89 -3.14 -0.77 -6.38
N ILE A 90 -2.28 0.25 -6.34
CA ILE A 90 -1.15 0.35 -7.27
C ILE A 90 -0.20 -0.82 -7.04
N TRP A 91 0.18 -1.10 -5.79
CA TRP A 91 1.08 -2.21 -5.46
C TRP A 91 0.50 -3.58 -5.82
N TYR A 92 -0.78 -3.80 -5.55
CA TYR A 92 -1.48 -5.03 -5.91
C TYR A 92 -1.43 -5.29 -7.43
N ARG A 93 -1.70 -4.26 -8.23
CA ARG A 93 -1.70 -4.35 -9.71
C ARG A 93 -0.32 -4.33 -10.36
N THR A 94 0.71 -3.84 -9.66
CA THR A 94 2.10 -3.85 -10.17
C THR A 94 2.64 -5.28 -10.39
N GLY A 95 1.91 -6.32 -9.95
CA GLY A 95 2.18 -7.70 -10.34
C GLY A 95 1.69 -8.13 -11.69
N ASP A 96 0.62 -7.50 -12.18
CA ASP A 96 -0.05 -7.87 -13.43
C ASP A 96 0.56 -7.10 -14.62
N ASP A 97 1.08 -5.89 -14.39
CA ASP A 97 1.86 -5.10 -15.35
C ASP A 97 3.34 -5.06 -14.92
N VAL A 98 4.13 -6.03 -15.38
CA VAL A 98 5.59 -6.03 -15.20
C VAL A 98 6.22 -4.96 -16.08
N HIS A 99 6.18 -3.71 -15.60
CA HIS A 99 7.13 -2.66 -15.94
C HIS A 99 7.49 -1.90 -14.66
N VAL A 100 8.32 -2.54 -13.83
CA VAL A 100 8.97 -1.89 -12.69
C VAL A 100 9.91 -0.82 -13.25
N THR A 101 9.39 0.38 -13.43
CA THR A 101 10.21 1.54 -13.80
C THR A 101 10.89 2.04 -12.54
N ALA A 102 12.23 1.98 -12.54
CA ALA A 102 13.06 2.55 -11.49
C ALA A 102 12.70 4.03 -11.34
N ARG A 103 12.19 4.42 -10.17
CA ARG A 103 12.09 5.84 -9.81
C ARG A 103 13.50 6.32 -9.45
N TYR A 104 14.01 7.24 -10.26
CA TYR A 104 15.21 8.05 -10.01
C TYR A 104 15.01 9.01 -8.83
#